data_AF-A0A2V8FZ22-F1
#
_entry.id   AF-A0A2V8FZ22-F1
#
_cell.length_a   1.000
_cell.length_b   1.000
_cell.length_c   1.000
_cell.angle_alpha   90.00
_cell.angle_beta   90.00
_cell.angle_gamma   90.00
#
_symmetry.space_group_name_H-M   'P 1'
#
loop_
_entity.id
_entity.type
_entity.pdbx_description
1 polymer ?
#
loop_
_entity_poly.entity_id
_entity_poly.type
_entity_poly.pdbx_seq_one_letter_code
_entity_poly.pdbx_strand_id
1 'polypeptide(L)'
;YSGYGACGVNNLVITGPRLVTADLSAVKRITVIGRTNVEFRAEMLNALNRPYFTPRAAIGTADSSYRLQSTQGNNSSARVIQLVFRVNF
;
A
#
# COMPACT_ATOMS: atom_id res chain seq x y z
N TYR A 1 -39.56 -23.54 9.11
CA TYR A 1 -38.90 -23.53 7.79
C TYR A 1 -37.98 -22.32 7.71
N SER A 2 -36.67 -22.50 7.86
CA SER A 2 -35.70 -21.40 7.73
C SER A 2 -35.36 -21.19 6.25
N GLY A 3 -35.87 -20.11 5.68
CA GLY A 3 -35.55 -19.71 4.31
C GLY A 3 -34.86 -18.36 4.30
N TYR A 4 -33.60 -18.31 4.72
CA TYR A 4 -32.74 -17.15 4.47
C TYR A 4 -31.81 -17.50 3.31
N GLY A 5 -31.93 -16.78 2.17
CA GLY A 5 -30.79 -16.58 1.27
C GLY A 5 -30.82 -17.15 -0.14
N ALA A 6 -31.95 -17.58 -0.71
CA ALA A 6 -31.96 -18.15 -2.07
C ALA A 6 -32.18 -17.13 -3.22
N CYS A 7 -32.25 -15.82 -2.96
CA CYS A 7 -32.41 -14.79 -4.00
C CYS A 7 -31.16 -13.90 -4.19
N GLY A 8 -30.00 -14.35 -3.74
CA GLY A 8 -28.72 -13.64 -3.86
C GLY A 8 -27.80 -14.27 -4.89
N VAL A 9 -27.03 -13.44 -5.61
CA VAL A 9 -25.96 -13.90 -6.51
C VAL A 9 -24.97 -14.79 -5.75
N ASN A 10 -24.81 -16.04 -6.20
CA ASN A 10 -23.90 -17.03 -5.60
C ASN A 10 -22.42 -16.59 -5.64
N ASN A 11 -22.07 -15.66 -6.53
CA ASN A 11 -20.73 -15.10 -6.63
C ASN A 11 -20.81 -13.66 -7.15
N LEU A 12 -20.42 -12.69 -6.31
CA LEU A 12 -20.35 -11.28 -6.68
C LEU A 12 -18.90 -10.82 -6.56
N VAL A 13 -18.24 -10.63 -7.71
CA VAL A 13 -16.88 -10.11 -7.77
C VAL A 13 -16.93 -8.59 -7.74
N ILE A 14 -16.46 -7.99 -6.64
CA ILE A 14 -16.39 -6.54 -6.49
C ILE A 14 -14.98 -6.08 -6.80
N THR A 15 -14.85 -5.27 -7.86
CA THR A 15 -13.58 -4.66 -8.24
C THR A 15 -13.48 -3.28 -7.61
N GLY A 16 -12.49 -3.08 -6.74
CA GLY A 16 -12.19 -1.77 -6.15
C GLY A 16 -11.44 -0.83 -7.12
N PRO A 17 -11.26 0.45 -6.73
CA PRO A 17 -10.42 1.40 -7.46
C PRO A 17 -9.01 0.84 -7.67
N ARG A 18 -8.41 1.14 -8.82
CA ARG A 18 -7.04 0.72 -9.13
C ARG A 18 -6.07 1.37 -8.13
N LEU A 19 -5.25 0.55 -7.48
CA LEU A 19 -4.11 1.04 -6.71
C LEU A 19 -3.02 1.48 -7.67
N VAL A 20 -2.60 2.74 -7.55
CA VAL A 20 -1.44 3.27 -8.27
C VAL A 20 -0.55 3.94 -7.25
N THR A 21 0.60 3.34 -6.95
CA THR A 21 1.61 3.89 -6.04
C THR A 21 2.73 4.56 -6.83
N ALA A 22 3.34 5.58 -6.24
CA ALA A 22 4.53 6.23 -6.80
C ALA A 22 5.62 6.17 -5.75
N ASP A 23 6.73 5.52 -6.10
CA ASP A 23 7.90 5.40 -5.23
C ASP A 23 9.02 6.28 -5.78
N LEU A 24 9.69 6.99 -4.88
CA LEU A 24 10.75 7.94 -5.23
C LEU A 24 12.04 7.55 -4.52
N SER A 25 13.14 7.54 -5.25
CA SER A 25 14.48 7.32 -4.70
C SER A 25 15.46 8.35 -5.22
N ALA A 26 16.23 8.98 -4.32
CA ALA A 26 17.32 9.87 -4.65
C ALA A 26 18.62 9.32 -4.05
N VAL A 27 19.65 9.14 -4.88
CA VAL A 27 20.95 8.63 -4.45
C VAL A 27 22.05 9.60 -4.89
N LYS A 28 22.91 9.98 -3.94
CA LYS A 28 24.10 10.79 -4.19
C LYS A 28 25.33 10.06 -3.70
N ARG A 29 26.24 9.76 -4.62
CA ARG A 29 27.58 9.28 -4.31
C ARG A 29 28.58 10.44 -4.38
N ILE A 30 29.42 10.55 -3.37
CA ILE A 30 30.49 11.54 -3.25
C ILE A 30 31.80 10.77 -3.08
N THR A 31 32.69 10.91 -4.05
CA THR A 31 34.08 10.46 -3.96
C THR A 31 34.83 11.46 -3.08
N VAL A 32 35.31 11.03 -1.92
CA VAL A 32 36.00 11.92 -0.98
C VAL A 32 37.47 12.02 -1.38
N ILE A 33 38.28 11.03 -1.05
CA ILE A 33 39.71 10.95 -1.39
C ILE A 33 40.10 9.47 -1.48
N GLY A 34 40.92 9.11 -2.47
CA GLY A 34 41.45 7.75 -2.61
C GLY A 34 40.36 6.71 -2.93
N ARG A 35 40.33 5.61 -2.17
CA ARG A 35 39.32 4.53 -2.30
C ARG A 35 38.04 4.79 -1.50
N THR A 36 37.99 5.89 -0.75
CA THR A 36 36.88 6.21 0.14
C THR A 36 35.71 6.84 -0.61
N ASN A 37 34.54 6.22 -0.50
CA ASN A 37 33.29 6.67 -1.13
C ASN A 37 32.18 6.84 -0.09
N VAL A 38 31.47 7.95 -0.17
CA VAL A 38 30.28 8.22 0.66
C VAL A 38 29.04 8.17 -0.23
N GLU A 39 28.02 7.43 0.19
CA GLU A 39 26.73 7.34 -0.49
C GLU A 39 25.61 7.74 0.46
N PHE A 40 24.82 8.71 0.03
CA PHE A 40 23.59 9.12 0.69
C PHE A 40 22.41 8.73 -0.19
N ARG A 41 21.41 8.08 0.41
CA ARG A 41 20.22 7.59 -0.28
C ARG A 41 18.99 7.98 0.52
N ALA A 42 18.04 8.62 -0.14
CA ALA A 42 16.71 8.91 0.38
C ALA A 42 15.69 8.15 -0.44
N GLU A 43 14.84 7.36 0.20
CA GLU A 43 13.75 6.64 -0.45
C GLU A 43 12.42 7.00 0.20
N MET A 44 11.41 7.22 -0.63
CA MET A 44 10.03 7.51 -0.25
C MET A 44 9.13 6.48 -0.93
N LEU A 45 8.65 5.52 -0.17
CA LEU A 45 7.65 4.55 -0.63
C LEU A 45 6.26 5.17 -0.46
N ASN A 46 5.40 5.00 -1.47
CA ASN A 46 4.11 5.67 -1.57
C ASN A 46 4.24 7.19 -1.38
N ALA A 47 5.09 7.83 -2.19
CA ALA A 47 5.40 9.26 -2.11
C ALA A 47 4.15 10.15 -2.16
N LEU A 48 3.12 9.73 -2.92
CA LEU A 48 1.83 10.41 -3.04
C LEU A 48 0.82 10.06 -1.93
N ASN A 49 1.21 9.24 -0.96
CA ASN A 49 0.41 8.82 0.19
C ASN A 49 -0.99 8.33 -0.19
N ARG A 50 -1.07 7.50 -1.22
CA ARG A 50 -2.36 7.01 -1.74
C ARG A 50 -2.91 5.88 -0.86
N PRO A 51 -4.19 5.94 -0.50
CA PRO A 51 -4.83 4.91 0.31
C PRO A 51 -5.03 3.62 -0.48
N TYR A 52 -4.79 2.47 0.16
CA TYR A 52 -5.16 1.17 -0.38
C TYR A 52 -6.53 0.71 0.12
N PHE A 53 -7.39 0.26 -0.79
CA PHE A 53 -8.74 -0.23 -0.48
C PHE A 53 -8.84 -1.71 -0.79
N THR A 54 -9.22 -2.50 0.20
CA THR A 54 -9.56 -3.91 0.01
C THR A 54 -11.08 -4.08 0.14
N PRO A 55 -11.76 -4.67 -0.86
CA PRO A 55 -13.19 -4.93 -0.76
C PRO A 55 -13.45 -5.97 0.34
N ARG A 56 -14.42 -5.68 1.22
CA ARG A 56 -14.83 -6.61 2.27
C ARG A 56 -15.78 -7.65 1.67
N ALA A 57 -15.30 -8.88 1.49
CA ALA A 57 -16.04 -10.00 0.89
C ALA A 57 -17.00 -10.73 1.87
N ALA A 58 -17.34 -10.12 3.01
CA ALA A 58 -18.21 -10.77 3.99
C ALA A 58 -19.68 -10.49 3.68
N ILE A 59 -20.41 -11.53 3.30
CA ILE A 59 -21.88 -11.53 3.19
C ILE A 59 -22.43 -11.69 4.62
N GLY A 60 -22.99 -10.63 5.18
CA GLY A 60 -23.65 -10.64 6.49
C GLY A 60 -24.99 -9.92 6.41
N THR A 61 -25.90 -10.20 7.34
CA THR A 61 -27.27 -9.64 7.42
C THR A 61 -27.34 -8.12 7.65
N ALA A 62 -26.22 -7.41 7.57
CA ALA A 62 -26.15 -5.96 7.72
C ALA A 62 -26.06 -5.27 6.35
N ASP A 63 -26.65 -4.07 6.28
CA ASP A 63 -26.71 -3.08 5.19
C ASP A 63 -25.33 -2.49 4.78
N SER A 64 -24.28 -3.28 4.94
CA SER A 64 -22.88 -2.96 4.64
C SER A 64 -22.22 -4.00 3.74
N SER A 65 -22.96 -5.03 3.34
CA SER A 65 -22.54 -5.93 2.27
C SER A 65 -22.26 -5.10 1.02
N TYR A 66 -21.05 -5.24 0.47
CA TYR A 66 -20.62 -4.65 -0.81
C TYR A 66 -20.15 -3.18 -0.83
N ARG A 67 -19.86 -2.54 0.32
CA ARG A 67 -19.20 -1.22 0.35
C ARG A 67 -17.71 -1.29 0.69
N LEU A 68 -16.91 -0.36 0.16
CA LEU A 68 -15.54 -0.10 0.64
C LEU A 68 -15.62 0.60 2.00
N GLN A 69 -15.31 -0.12 3.07
CA GLN A 69 -15.59 0.35 4.44
C GLN A 69 -14.35 0.94 5.14
N SER A 70 -13.15 0.55 4.73
CA SER A 70 -11.90 1.05 5.30
C SER A 70 -10.76 0.97 4.30
N THR A 71 -9.77 1.84 4.52
CA THR A 71 -8.43 1.64 3.96
C THR A 71 -7.76 0.48 4.69
N GLN A 72 -6.92 -0.30 4.01
CA GLN A 72 -6.26 -1.44 4.63
C GLN A 72 -5.29 -0.97 5.73
N GLY A 73 -5.74 -1.10 6.99
CA GLY A 73 -5.18 -0.43 8.18
C GLY A 73 -3.92 -1.03 8.80
N ASN A 74 -3.16 -1.86 8.10
CA ASN A 74 -1.94 -2.47 8.66
C ASN A 74 -0.70 -1.91 7.96
N ASN A 75 -0.39 -0.62 8.18
CA ASN A 75 0.84 0.09 7.74
C ASN A 75 1.20 0.02 6.23
N SER A 76 0.50 -0.77 5.43
CA SER A 76 0.82 -1.08 4.03
C SER A 76 0.38 0.03 3.08
N SER A 77 -0.42 0.98 3.59
CA SER A 77 -0.89 2.14 2.87
C SER A 77 -0.19 3.44 3.27
N ALA A 78 0.60 3.44 4.35
CA ALA A 78 1.26 4.65 4.82
C ALA A 78 2.47 4.98 3.94
N ARG A 79 2.74 6.27 3.75
CA ARG A 79 4.01 6.72 3.17
C ARG A 79 5.16 6.39 4.12
N VAL A 80 6.18 5.71 3.61
CA VAL A 80 7.41 5.40 4.36
C VAL A 80 8.56 6.20 3.77
N ILE A 81 9.29 6.91 4.63
CA ILE A 81 10.48 7.66 4.25
C ILE A 81 11.66 7.04 4.97
N GLN A 82 12.68 6.64 4.21
CA GLN A 82 13.93 6.10 4.74
C GLN A 82 15.13 6.87 4.21
N LEU A 83 16.08 7.12 5.10
CA LEU A 83 17.35 7.77 4.81
C LEU A 83 18.46 6.78 5.16
N VAL A 84 19.32 6.52 4.19
CA VAL A 84 20.42 5.56 4.30
C VAL A 84 21.72 6.29 4.00
N PHE A 85 22.68 6.11 4.88
CA PHE A 85 24.04 6.60 4.71
C PHE A 85 25.01 5.42 4.69
N ARG A 86 25.92 5.41 3.72
CA ARG A 86 26.95 4.38 3.56
C ARG A 86 28.31 5.01 3.33
N VAL A 87 29.32 4.47 4.00
CA VAL A 87 30.73 4.80 3.78
C VAL A 87 31.45 3.51 3.38
N ASN A 88 32.20 3.57 2.29
CA ASN A 88 33.08 2.50 1.85
C ASN A 88 34.52 3.01 1.91
N PHE A 89 35.43 2.25 2.49
CA PHE A 89 36.86 2.58 2.63
C PHE A 89 37.73 1.40 2.20
#